data_AF-A0A5K7X8G3-F1
#
_entry.id   AF-A0A5K7X8G3-F1
#
_cell.length_a   1.000
_cell.length_b   1.000
_cell.length_c   1.000
_cell.angle_alpha   90.00
_cell.angle_beta   90.00
_cell.angle_gamma   90.00
#
_symmetry.space_group_name_H-M   'P 1'
#
loop_
_entity.id
_entity.type
_entity.pdbx_description
1 polymer ?
#
loop_
_entity_poly.entity_id
_entity_poly.type
_entity_poly.pdbx_seq_one_letter_code
_entity_poly.pdbx_strand_id
1 'polypeptide(L)' 'MTNDSTLSKLNEMRLSAMAEYYHEQLHNPQFNDLSFEERFSLLVDREWDHKKATS' A
#
# COMPACT_ATOMS: atom_id res chain seq x y z
N MET A 1 2.91 -14.48 -8.65
CA MET A 1 2.70 -13.02 -8.82
C MET A 1 3.84 -12.34 -8.10
N THR A 2 4.61 -11.49 -8.77
CA THR A 2 5.75 -10.78 -8.14
C THR A 2 5.26 -9.51 -7.45
N ASN A 3 6.05 -8.94 -6.54
CA ASN A 3 5.76 -7.64 -5.93
C ASN A 3 5.60 -6.56 -7.01
N ASP A 4 6.44 -6.58 -8.05
CA ASP A 4 6.33 -5.67 -9.20
C ASP A 4 4.99 -5.80 -9.92
N SER A 5 4.48 -7.02 -10.12
CA SER A 5 3.15 -7.24 -10.73
C SER A 5 2.03 -6.68 -9.85
N THR A 6 2.19 -6.70 -8.53
CA THR A 6 1.22 -6.14 -7.58
C THR A 6 1.24 -4.61 -7.61
N LEU A 7 2.43 -4.01 -7.60
CA LEU A 7 2.61 -2.56 -7.68
C LEU A 7 2.04 -2.00 -8.98
N SER A 8 2.27 -2.66 -10.13
CA SER A 8 1.67 -2.24 -11.41
C SER A 8 0.14 -2.27 -11.35
N LYS A 9 -0.46 -3.34 -10.82
CA LYS A 9 -1.93 -3.45 -10.70
C LYS A 9 -2.54 -2.39 -9.79
N LEU A 10 -1.89 -2.08 -8.67
CA LEU A 10 -2.35 -1.01 -7.76
C LEU A 10 -2.37 0.34 -8.48
N ASN A 11 -1.33 0.64 -9.26
CA ASN A 11 -1.29 1.85 -10.07
C ASN A 11 -2.35 1.87 -11.18
N GLU A 12 -2.55 0.76 -11.90
CA GLU A 12 -3.60 0.62 -12.91
C GLU A 12 -5.01 0.83 -12.34
N MET A 13 -5.23 0.39 -11.10
CA MET A 13 -6.48 0.59 -10.35
C MET A 13 -6.63 2.00 -9.76
N ARG A 14 -5.68 2.91 -9.99
CA ARG A 14 -5.64 4.25 -9.38
C ARG A 14 -5.59 4.21 -7.85
N LEU A 15 -4.83 3.26 -7.30
CA LEU A 15 -4.51 3.16 -5.87
C LEU A 15 -3.02 3.50 -5.65
N SER A 16 -2.61 4.68 -6.10
CA SER A 16 -1.20 5.07 -6.15
C SER A 16 -0.56 5.21 -4.77
N ALA A 17 -1.28 5.76 -3.79
CA ALA A 17 -0.78 5.90 -2.43
C ALA A 17 -0.69 4.53 -1.72
N MET A 18 -1.61 3.61 -2.05
CA MET A 18 -1.48 2.20 -1.63
C MET A 18 -0.23 1.55 -2.21
N ALA A 19 0.08 1.80 -3.50
CA ALA A 19 1.25 1.23 -4.17
C ALA A 19 2.55 1.71 -3.54
N GLU A 20 2.68 3.02 -3.32
CA GLU A 20 3.85 3.62 -2.67
C GLU A 20 4.07 3.04 -1.27
N TYR A 21 3.01 2.98 -0.46
CA TYR A 21 3.13 2.49 0.91
C TYR A 21 3.35 0.97 0.98
N TYR A 22 2.80 0.20 0.03
CA TYR A 22 3.13 -1.22 -0.09
C TYR A 22 4.61 -1.44 -0.41
N HIS A 23 5.17 -0.64 -1.32
CA HIS A 23 6.60 -0.68 -1.61
C HIS A 23 7.44 -0.33 -0.37
N GLU A 24 7.02 0.65 0.44
CA GLU A 24 7.67 0.97 1.71
C GLU A 24 7.64 -0.22 2.70
N GLN A 25 6.49 -0.84 2.88
CA GLN A 25 6.35 -2.00 3.78
C GLN A 25 7.27 -3.17 3.40
N LEU A 26 7.53 -3.36 2.09
CA LEU A 26 8.45 -4.40 1.61
C LEU A 26 9.92 -4.14 1.96
N HIS A 27 10.30 -2.88 2.15
CA HIS A 27 11.69 -2.46 2.35
C HIS A 27 11.99 -1.98 3.78
N ASN A 28 10.97 -1.83 4.62
CA ASN A 28 11.12 -1.42 6.01
C ASN A 28 10.83 -2.60 6.96
N PRO A 29 11.85 -3.14 7.65
CA PRO A 29 11.68 -4.26 8.58
C PRO A 29 10.74 -4.01 9.74
N GLN A 30 10.45 -2.75 10.09
CA GLN A 30 9.51 -2.39 11.15
C GLN A 30 8.10 -2.97 10.92
N PHE A 31 7.73 -3.20 9.66
CA PHE A 31 6.44 -3.80 9.32
C PHE A 31 6.42 -5.33 9.50
N ASN A 32 7.56 -5.98 9.80
CA ASN A 32 7.60 -7.42 10.05
C ASN A 32 7.00 -7.81 11.40
N ASP A 33 6.94 -6.87 12.35
CA ASP A 33 6.34 -7.07 13.67
C ASP A 33 4.80 -6.96 13.63
N LEU A 34 4.24 -6.50 12.50
CA LEU A 34 2.81 -6.36 12.30
C LEU A 34 2.23 -7.60 11.61
N SER A 35 1.01 -7.95 12.02
CA SER A 35 0.18 -8.94 11.33
C SER A 35 -0.13 -8.51 9.89
N PHE A 36 -0.64 -9.44 9.09
CA PHE A 36 -1.11 -9.13 7.75
C PHE A 36 -2.26 -8.12 7.78
N GLU A 37 -3.22 -8.32 8.69
CA GLU A 37 -4.41 -7.49 8.84
C GLU A 37 -4.02 -6.05 9.20
N GLU A 38 -3.08 -5.85 10.11
CA GLU A 38 -2.58 -4.52 10.48
C GLU A 38 -1.90 -3.83 9.28
N ARG A 39 -1.01 -4.53 8.59
CA ARG A 39 -0.36 -4.00 7.37
C ARG A 39 -1.37 -3.62 6.29
N PHE A 40 -2.39 -4.47 6.09
CA PHE A 40 -3.43 -4.25 5.10
C PHE A 40 -4.32 -3.06 5.45
N SER A 41 -4.74 -2.92 6.72
CA SER A 41 -5.47 -1.75 7.20
C SER A 41 -4.71 -0.45 6.92
N LEU A 42 -3.41 -0.41 7.24
CA LEU A 42 -2.59 0.78 6.97
C LEU A 42 -2.52 1.15 5.48
N LEU A 43 -2.47 0.15 4.60
CA LEU A 43 -2.48 0.38 3.15
C LEU A 43 -3.80 1.01 2.67
N VAL A 44 -4.92 0.51 3.17
CA VAL A 44 -6.26 1.02 2.83
C VAL A 44 -6.46 2.43 3.36
N ASP A 45 -6.09 2.67 4.63
CA ASP A 45 -6.19 3.98 5.26
C ASP A 45 -5.38 5.04 4.49
N ARG A 46 -4.16 4.68 4.09
CA ARG A 46 -3.28 5.57 3.33
C ARG A 46 -3.90 6.01 2.01
N GLU A 47 -4.49 5.07 1.26
CA GLU A 47 -5.13 5.37 -0.01
C GLU A 47 -6.43 6.16 0.17
N TRP A 48 -7.21 5.83 1.20
CA TRP A 48 -8.45 6.54 1.52
C TRP A 48 -8.19 8.02 1.85
N ASP A 49 -7.20 8.29 2.68
CA ASP A 49 -6.80 9.66 3.04
C ASP A 49 -6.27 10.43 1.81
N HIS A 50 -5.50 9.75 0.95
CA HIS A 50 -5.05 10.34 -0.32
C HIS A 50 -6.22 10.72 -1.23
N LYS A 51 -7.23 9.85 -1.38
CA LYS A 51 -8.44 10.15 -2.17
C LYS A 51 -9.23 11.32 -1.59
N LYS A 52 -9.37 11.40 -0.28
CA LYS A 52 -10.02 12.54 0.39
C LYS A 52 -9.30 13.86 0.17
N ALA A 53 -7.96 13.85 0.16
CA ALA A 53 -7.17 15.06 -0.03
C ALA A 53 -7.12 15.55 -1.49
N THR A 54 -7.41 14.66 -2.45
CA THR A 54 -7.33 14.93 -3.90
C THR A 54 -8.71 15.01 -4.58
N SER A 55 -9.80 14.85 -3.83
CA SER A 55 -11.19 15.07 -4.27
C SER A 55 -11.64 16.48 -3.94
#